data_AF-A0A4V3ITF2-F1
#
_entry.id   AF-A0A4V3ITF2-F1
#
_cell.length_a   1.000
_cell.length_b   1.000
_cell.length_c   1.000
_cell.angle_alpha   90.00
_cell.angle_beta   90.00
_cell.angle_gamma   90.00
#
_symmetry.space_group_name_H-M   'P 1'
#
loop_
_entity.id
_entity.type
_entity.pdbx_description
1 polymer ?
#
loop_
_entity_poly.entity_id
_entity_poly.type
_entity_poly.pdbx_seq_one_letter_code
_entity_poly.pdbx_strand_id
1 'polypeptide(L)'
;MAIPPLVEPVDQLSASESVRTARQRRLPQLNELGQRRLANARVLVLGAGGLGSPALLYLAAAGVGTIGIVDGDDVEPSNLQRQIIHGQADVGRPKVDSAAERIAEIAPETTVVRHTERLVAANAAEIIDGYDVVIDGTDNFPTRFLVNDTCARLGLPLVWASVLRFDAQLSVFWATPPEGSGVTGVHLRDLFPTPPAEGEVPNCADAGVLGALCGQVGSLMATETIKLITGIGSPLIGRVLVIDALSGRFSEIPLLGTGRAAEPTAAEIAAEIAQASMASTPEVSSAELVDRLAAQSAGTDSFLVVDVREPSEFAESSIPMARLLPIGELLDGGILTDSGRAALPTDTPLIVHCHAGGRAARAANALREAGFTDVSVLTGGILAWDDLVTAGRAPGFGSRWAALEPAATGRHGLARDDADSASQSESLDR
;
A
#
# COMPACT_ATOMS: atom_id res chain seq x y z
N MET A 1 -14.06 23.03 18.39
CA MET A 1 -15.51 22.75 18.44
C MET A 1 -15.71 21.49 19.28
N ALA A 2 -16.63 21.56 20.24
CA ALA A 2 -17.16 20.44 21.03
C ALA A 2 -17.97 19.44 20.20
N ILE A 3 -17.44 18.32 19.71
CA ILE A 3 -18.31 17.26 19.19
C ILE A 3 -18.80 16.39 20.34
N PRO A 4 -20.06 15.91 20.33
CA PRO A 4 -20.50 14.91 21.29
C PRO A 4 -19.67 13.61 21.13
N PRO A 5 -19.49 12.83 22.20
CA PRO A 5 -18.86 11.51 22.12
C PRO A 5 -19.68 10.59 21.21
N LEU A 6 -19.01 9.71 20.46
CA LEU A 6 -19.68 8.72 19.63
C LEU A 6 -20.36 7.61 20.43
N VAL A 7 -19.80 7.28 21.60
CA VAL A 7 -20.13 6.05 22.32
C VAL A 7 -20.49 6.37 23.77
N GLU A 8 -21.52 5.70 24.28
CA GLU A 8 -21.83 5.70 25.71
C GLU A 8 -20.82 4.84 26.50
N PRO A 9 -20.55 5.15 27.78
CA PRO A 9 -19.59 4.39 28.57
C PRO A 9 -20.15 3.02 28.98
N VAL A 10 -19.30 1.99 29.05
CA VAL A 10 -19.63 0.77 29.82
C VAL A 10 -19.85 1.12 31.30
N ASP A 11 -20.54 0.28 32.09
CA ASP A 11 -20.79 0.58 33.52
C ASP A 11 -19.49 0.69 34.34
N GLN A 12 -18.57 -0.26 34.16
CA GLN A 12 -17.29 -0.31 34.87
C GLN A 12 -16.21 -0.92 33.98
N LEU A 13 -14.97 -0.50 34.19
CA LEU A 13 -13.80 -1.15 33.61
C LEU A 13 -13.46 -2.41 34.41
N SER A 14 -12.86 -3.40 33.76
CA SER A 14 -12.23 -4.49 34.47
C SER A 14 -11.05 -3.99 35.33
N ALA A 15 -10.61 -4.81 36.28
CA ALA A 15 -9.46 -4.48 37.11
C ALA A 15 -8.15 -4.39 36.30
N SER A 16 -7.95 -5.30 35.35
CA SER A 16 -6.78 -5.33 34.47
C SER A 16 -6.75 -4.13 33.52
N GLU A 17 -7.88 -3.79 32.90
CA GLU A 17 -8.01 -2.58 32.07
C GLU A 17 -7.72 -1.33 32.89
N SER A 18 -8.29 -1.24 34.09
CA SER A 18 -8.09 -0.12 35.00
C SER A 18 -6.63 0.12 35.35
N VAL A 19 -5.86 -0.96 35.55
CA VAL A 19 -4.42 -0.89 35.85
C VAL A 19 -3.63 -0.47 34.61
N ARG A 20 -3.87 -1.09 33.45
CA ARG A 20 -3.14 -0.80 32.20
C ARG A 20 -3.33 0.66 31.78
N THR A 21 -4.55 1.16 31.89
CA THR A 21 -4.97 2.50 31.43
C THR A 21 -4.87 3.58 32.50
N ALA A 22 -4.30 3.27 33.67
CA ALA A 22 -4.25 4.20 34.81
C ALA A 22 -3.59 5.54 34.48
N ARG A 23 -2.61 5.58 33.55
CA ARG A 23 -1.92 6.81 33.16
C ARG A 23 -2.80 7.73 32.31
N GLN A 24 -3.52 7.18 31.33
CA GLN A 24 -4.40 7.97 30.48
C GLN A 24 -5.66 8.44 31.21
N ARG A 25 -6.19 7.62 32.13
CA ARG A 25 -7.32 8.00 33.02
C ARG A 25 -7.03 9.20 33.93
N ARG A 26 -5.77 9.55 34.17
CA ARG A 26 -5.40 10.75 34.94
C ARG A 26 -5.52 12.05 34.15
N LEU A 27 -5.63 11.97 32.82
CA LEU A 27 -5.83 13.15 31.98
C LEU A 27 -7.23 13.70 32.26
N PRO A 28 -7.39 14.97 32.69
CA PRO A 28 -8.69 15.52 33.06
C PRO A 28 -9.74 15.44 31.94
N GLN A 29 -9.30 15.61 30.69
CA GLN A 29 -10.16 15.56 29.51
C GLN A 29 -10.68 14.15 29.23
N LEU A 30 -9.82 13.13 29.35
CA LEU A 30 -10.19 11.73 29.11
C LEU A 30 -10.92 11.14 30.32
N ASN A 31 -10.29 11.22 31.49
CA ASN A 31 -10.76 10.76 32.78
C ASN A 31 -11.33 9.32 32.78
N GLU A 32 -12.06 8.94 33.82
CA GLU A 32 -12.72 7.64 33.93
C GLU A 32 -13.78 7.43 32.85
N LEU A 33 -14.56 8.47 32.58
CA LEU A 33 -15.70 8.41 31.67
C LEU A 33 -15.25 8.14 30.24
N GLY A 34 -14.23 8.86 29.76
CA GLY A 34 -13.69 8.64 28.42
C GLY A 34 -13.03 7.27 28.28
N GLN A 35 -12.38 6.75 29.33
CA GLN A 35 -11.86 5.38 29.29
C GLN A 35 -12.97 4.34 29.15
N ARG A 36 -14.08 4.50 29.88
CA ARG A 36 -15.24 3.61 29.78
C ARG A 36 -15.91 3.70 28.41
N ARG A 37 -15.83 4.84 27.72
CA ARG A 37 -16.27 4.97 26.32
C ARG A 37 -15.36 4.23 25.36
N LEU A 38 -14.02 4.34 25.52
CA LEU A 38 -13.06 3.57 24.74
C LEU A 38 -13.33 2.06 24.87
N ALA A 39 -13.54 1.59 26.10
CA ALA A 39 -13.85 0.18 26.36
C ALA A 39 -15.18 -0.30 25.75
N ASN A 40 -16.13 0.60 25.43
CA ASN A 40 -17.37 0.26 24.75
C ASN A 40 -17.28 0.41 23.23
N ALA A 41 -16.26 1.10 22.72
CA ALA A 41 -16.18 1.49 21.32
C ALA A 41 -15.80 0.34 20.40
N ARG A 42 -16.32 0.41 19.18
CA ARG A 42 -16.07 -0.49 18.07
C ARG A 42 -15.43 0.29 16.93
N VAL A 43 -14.17 0.01 16.65
CA VAL A 43 -13.39 0.70 15.60
C VAL A 43 -13.08 -0.28 14.47
N LEU A 44 -13.37 0.10 13.23
CA LEU A 44 -12.95 -0.66 12.06
C LEU A 44 -11.69 -0.04 11.47
N VAL A 45 -10.64 -0.84 11.26
CA VAL A 45 -9.41 -0.41 10.58
C VAL A 45 -9.27 -1.17 9.27
N LEU A 46 -9.22 -0.41 8.18
CA LEU A 46 -9.06 -0.92 6.82
C LEU A 46 -7.58 -0.87 6.44
N GLY A 47 -7.00 -2.04 6.19
CA GLY A 47 -5.58 -2.25 5.98
C GLY A 47 -4.81 -2.33 7.30
N ALA A 48 -4.11 -3.45 7.51
CA ALA A 48 -3.13 -3.65 8.57
C ALA A 48 -1.70 -3.24 8.13
N GLY A 49 -1.60 -2.43 7.08
CA GLY A 49 -0.36 -1.98 6.48
C GLY A 49 0.35 -0.85 7.24
N GLY A 50 1.09 0.01 6.54
CA GLY A 50 1.98 1.00 7.17
C GLY A 50 1.25 2.01 8.07
N LEU A 51 0.05 2.43 7.68
CA LEU A 51 -0.79 3.35 8.47
C LEU A 51 -1.63 2.62 9.52
N GLY A 52 -2.27 1.52 9.13
CA GLY A 52 -3.11 0.74 10.03
C GLY A 52 -2.33 0.09 11.17
N SER A 53 -1.10 -0.37 10.92
CA SER A 53 -0.24 -1.00 11.92
C SER A 53 -0.07 -0.16 13.20
N PRO A 54 0.49 1.06 13.16
CA PRO A 54 0.58 1.91 14.35
C PRO A 54 -0.80 2.30 14.90
N ALA A 55 -1.82 2.51 14.05
CA ALA A 55 -3.17 2.81 14.53
C ALA A 55 -3.74 1.66 15.39
N LEU A 56 -3.68 0.43 14.90
CA LEU A 56 -4.11 -0.79 15.61
C LEU A 56 -3.38 -0.95 16.95
N LEU A 57 -2.06 -0.78 16.97
CA LEU A 57 -1.25 -0.87 18.18
C LEU A 57 -1.69 0.15 19.24
N TYR A 58 -1.87 1.42 18.84
CA TYR A 58 -2.25 2.47 19.77
C TYR A 58 -3.72 2.39 20.22
N LEU A 59 -4.63 1.95 19.37
CA LEU A 59 -6.05 1.75 19.75
C LEU A 59 -6.20 0.61 20.74
N ALA A 60 -5.50 -0.51 20.51
CA ALA A 60 -5.45 -1.62 21.45
C ALA A 60 -4.86 -1.16 22.80
N ALA A 61 -3.70 -0.49 22.78
CA ALA A 61 -3.06 0.03 23.99
C ALA A 61 -3.93 1.06 24.72
N ALA A 62 -4.73 1.85 24.00
CA ALA A 62 -5.68 2.82 24.56
C ALA A 62 -6.92 2.16 25.18
N GLY A 63 -7.13 0.86 24.98
CA GLY A 63 -8.25 0.12 25.56
C GLY A 63 -9.54 0.27 24.75
N VAL A 64 -9.45 0.33 23.43
CA VAL A 64 -10.63 0.19 22.56
C VAL A 64 -11.23 -1.21 22.74
N GLY A 65 -12.55 -1.28 22.96
CA GLY A 65 -13.24 -2.52 23.30
C GLY A 65 -13.30 -3.53 22.17
N THR A 66 -13.64 -3.09 20.96
CA THR A 66 -13.65 -3.95 19.76
C THR A 66 -12.87 -3.30 18.62
N ILE A 67 -11.98 -4.06 17.99
CA ILE A 67 -11.24 -3.64 16.79
C ILE A 67 -11.54 -4.62 15.66
N GLY A 68 -12.18 -4.14 14.61
CA GLY A 68 -12.31 -4.84 13.34
C GLY A 68 -11.09 -4.57 12.46
N ILE A 69 -10.58 -5.59 11.78
CA ILE A 69 -9.44 -5.48 10.86
C ILE A 69 -9.87 -6.05 9.52
N VAL A 70 -9.76 -5.27 8.45
CA VAL A 70 -9.98 -5.73 7.07
C VAL A 70 -8.65 -5.67 6.34
N ASP A 71 -8.10 -6.83 5.99
CA ASP A 71 -6.91 -6.91 5.14
C ASP A 71 -6.91 -8.27 4.43
N GLY A 72 -6.70 -8.25 3.11
CA GLY A 72 -6.72 -9.45 2.27
C GLY A 72 -5.34 -9.95 1.89
N ASP A 73 -4.27 -9.34 2.39
CA ASP A 73 -2.90 -9.67 2.03
C ASP A 73 -2.16 -10.45 3.15
N ASP A 74 -1.12 -11.16 2.74
CA ASP A 74 -0.16 -11.80 3.66
C ASP A 74 1.00 -10.85 4.01
N VAL A 75 1.69 -11.15 5.11
CA VAL A 75 2.89 -10.41 5.53
C VAL A 75 4.06 -10.74 4.62
N GLU A 76 4.70 -9.71 4.06
CA GLU A 76 5.91 -9.86 3.23
C GLU A 76 7.16 -9.29 3.93
N PRO A 77 8.39 -9.76 3.62
CA PRO A 77 9.62 -9.18 4.18
C PRO A 77 9.77 -7.68 3.90
N SER A 78 9.39 -7.25 2.69
CA SER A 78 9.42 -5.85 2.22
C SER A 78 8.52 -4.92 3.05
N ASN A 79 7.55 -5.48 3.77
CA ASN A 79 6.56 -4.75 4.53
C ASN A 79 7.09 -4.35 5.92
N LEU A 80 8.03 -5.12 6.48
CA LEU A 80 8.47 -5.02 7.87
C LEU A 80 9.17 -3.70 8.23
N GLN A 81 9.68 -2.95 7.24
CA GLN A 81 10.28 -1.63 7.48
C GLN A 81 9.27 -0.58 7.96
N ARG A 82 7.97 -0.79 7.71
CA ARG A 82 6.90 0.18 8.05
C ARG A 82 5.67 -0.43 8.75
N GLN A 83 5.46 -1.74 8.66
CA GLN A 83 4.31 -2.43 9.23
C GLN A 83 4.68 -3.07 10.58
N ILE A 84 4.92 -2.23 11.57
CA ILE A 84 5.53 -2.58 12.88
C ILE A 84 4.67 -3.47 13.80
N ILE A 85 3.45 -3.80 13.39
CA ILE A 85 2.55 -4.73 14.09
C ILE A 85 2.91 -6.18 13.76
N HIS A 86 3.57 -6.41 12.62
CA HIS A 86 4.02 -7.72 12.16
C HIS A 86 5.51 -7.94 12.49
N GLY A 87 5.89 -9.20 12.66
CA GLY A 87 7.28 -9.62 12.88
C GLY A 87 7.85 -10.47 11.75
N GLN A 88 9.16 -10.75 11.85
CA GLN A 88 9.85 -11.68 10.93
C GLN A 88 9.23 -13.09 10.94
N ALA A 89 8.74 -13.54 12.09
CA ALA A 89 8.07 -14.82 12.24
C ALA A 89 6.70 -14.88 11.55
N ASP A 90 6.16 -13.72 11.13
CA ASP A 90 4.83 -13.64 10.53
C ASP A 90 4.84 -13.68 9.00
N VAL A 91 6.02 -13.64 8.37
CA VAL A 91 6.15 -13.66 6.91
C VAL A 91 5.40 -14.86 6.31
N GLY A 92 4.53 -14.59 5.33
CA GLY A 92 3.68 -15.56 4.66
C GLY A 92 2.38 -15.90 5.39
N ARG A 93 2.09 -15.27 6.55
CA ARG A 93 0.81 -15.40 7.25
C ARG A 93 -0.14 -14.26 6.87
N PRO A 94 -1.47 -14.47 6.96
CA PRO A 94 -2.44 -13.40 6.80
C PRO A 94 -2.17 -12.24 7.75
N LYS A 95 -2.13 -11.01 7.23
CA LYS A 95 -1.89 -9.81 8.04
C LYS A 95 -2.90 -9.66 9.17
N VAL A 96 -4.18 -9.97 8.91
CA VAL A 96 -5.22 -9.88 9.95
C VAL A 96 -4.97 -10.81 11.13
N ASP A 97 -4.40 -11.99 10.91
CA ASP A 97 -4.10 -12.94 11.98
C ASP A 97 -2.89 -12.48 12.80
N SER A 98 -1.80 -12.09 12.14
CA SER A 98 -0.62 -11.53 12.81
C SER A 98 -0.98 -10.28 13.63
N ALA A 99 -1.79 -9.38 13.06
CA ALA A 99 -2.25 -8.18 13.76
C ALA A 99 -3.15 -8.53 14.96
N ALA A 100 -4.07 -9.48 14.82
CA ALA A 100 -4.96 -9.89 15.91
C ALA A 100 -4.19 -10.51 17.08
N GLU A 101 -3.20 -11.35 16.80
CA GLU A 101 -2.32 -11.93 17.82
C GLU A 101 -1.54 -10.84 18.56
N ARG A 102 -0.98 -9.88 17.82
CA ARG A 102 -0.24 -8.76 18.42
C ARG A 102 -1.13 -7.88 19.29
N ILE A 103 -2.37 -7.64 18.89
CA ILE A 103 -3.35 -6.91 19.70
C ILE A 103 -3.68 -7.68 20.98
N ALA A 104 -3.89 -9.00 20.90
CA ALA A 104 -4.19 -9.83 22.06
C ALA A 104 -3.06 -9.82 23.10
N GLU A 105 -1.79 -9.72 22.67
CA GLU A 105 -0.64 -9.55 23.57
C GLU A 105 -0.66 -8.21 24.32
N ILE A 106 -1.09 -7.13 23.65
CA ILE A 106 -1.12 -5.77 24.20
C ILE A 106 -2.33 -5.57 25.11
N ALA A 107 -3.49 -6.02 24.65
CA ALA A 107 -4.80 -5.76 25.23
C ALA A 107 -5.69 -7.02 25.11
N PRO A 108 -5.51 -8.02 26.01
CA PRO A 108 -6.23 -9.30 25.91
C PRO A 108 -7.74 -9.19 26.08
N GLU A 109 -8.26 -8.06 26.56
CA GLU A 109 -9.69 -7.80 26.70
C GLU A 109 -10.32 -7.16 25.46
N THR A 110 -9.50 -6.65 24.53
CA THR A 110 -9.98 -6.12 23.26
C THR A 110 -10.46 -7.28 22.38
N THR A 111 -11.72 -7.20 21.95
CA THR A 111 -12.27 -8.15 20.98
C THR A 111 -11.77 -7.79 19.58
N VAL A 112 -11.10 -8.72 18.91
CA VAL A 112 -10.64 -8.53 17.52
C VAL A 112 -11.55 -9.27 16.55
N VAL A 113 -12.14 -8.54 15.60
CA VAL A 113 -12.92 -9.11 14.50
C VAL A 113 -12.05 -9.11 13.24
N ARG A 114 -11.86 -10.28 12.63
CA ARG A 114 -10.95 -10.47 11.49
C ARG A 114 -11.77 -10.62 10.22
N HIS A 115 -11.48 -9.78 9.24
CA HIS A 115 -12.02 -9.87 7.88
C HIS A 115 -10.84 -10.09 6.94
N THR A 116 -10.57 -11.35 6.60
CA THR A 116 -9.47 -11.77 5.69
C THR A 116 -9.74 -11.44 4.23
N GLU A 117 -10.89 -10.85 3.91
CA GLU A 117 -11.30 -10.53 2.54
C GLU A 117 -10.94 -9.09 2.16
N ARG A 118 -10.82 -8.84 0.86
CA ARG A 118 -10.67 -7.48 0.35
C ARG A 118 -12.02 -6.76 0.42
N LEU A 119 -11.98 -5.49 0.79
CA LEU A 119 -13.16 -4.64 0.77
C LEU A 119 -13.53 -4.34 -0.69
N VAL A 120 -14.77 -4.64 -1.05
CA VAL A 120 -15.34 -4.39 -2.37
C VAL A 120 -16.76 -3.83 -2.21
N ALA A 121 -17.31 -3.22 -3.26
CA ALA A 121 -18.65 -2.64 -3.20
C ALA A 121 -19.74 -3.62 -2.69
N ALA A 122 -19.60 -4.91 -3.01
CA ALA A 122 -20.55 -5.95 -2.62
C ALA A 122 -20.56 -6.27 -1.11
N ASN A 123 -19.43 -6.15 -0.40
CA ASN A 123 -19.31 -6.46 1.03
C ASN A 123 -19.12 -5.23 1.92
N ALA A 124 -18.81 -4.06 1.35
CA ALA A 124 -18.42 -2.87 2.11
C ALA A 124 -19.46 -2.42 3.13
N ALA A 125 -20.74 -2.38 2.74
CA ALA A 125 -21.79 -1.95 3.66
C ALA A 125 -21.97 -2.92 4.83
N GLU A 126 -21.92 -4.23 4.57
CA GLU A 126 -22.07 -5.26 5.62
C GLU A 126 -20.90 -5.25 6.59
N ILE A 127 -19.67 -5.11 6.10
CA ILE A 127 -18.46 -5.11 6.93
C ILE A 127 -18.35 -3.81 7.75
N ILE A 128 -18.73 -2.67 7.17
CA ILE A 128 -18.59 -1.36 7.81
C ILE A 128 -19.73 -1.10 8.81
N ASP A 129 -20.91 -1.66 8.59
CA ASP A 129 -22.04 -1.48 9.49
C ASP A 129 -21.76 -2.06 10.90
N GLY A 130 -22.27 -1.40 11.93
CA GLY A 130 -22.08 -1.80 13.33
C GLY A 130 -20.75 -1.41 13.97
N TYR A 131 -19.95 -0.53 13.35
CA TYR A 131 -18.82 0.15 13.97
C TYR A 131 -19.14 1.63 14.24
N ASP A 132 -18.48 2.22 15.24
CA ASP A 132 -18.72 3.62 15.63
C ASP A 132 -17.89 4.60 14.79
N VAL A 133 -16.73 4.15 14.31
CA VAL A 133 -15.77 4.95 13.54
C VAL A 133 -14.90 4.04 12.67
N VAL A 134 -14.61 4.50 11.47
CA VAL A 134 -13.79 3.79 10.48
C VAL A 134 -12.45 4.50 10.33
N ILE A 135 -11.38 3.73 10.16
CA ILE A 135 -10.03 4.21 9.86
C ILE A 135 -9.62 3.65 8.51
N ASP A 136 -9.28 4.52 7.57
CA ASP A 136 -8.77 4.14 6.26
C ASP A 136 -7.25 4.23 6.23
N GLY A 137 -6.61 3.08 6.41
CA GLY A 137 -5.17 2.87 6.27
C GLY A 137 -4.78 2.27 4.91
N THR A 138 -5.66 2.30 3.92
CA THR A 138 -5.45 1.69 2.60
C THR A 138 -4.57 2.57 1.71
N ASP A 139 -3.92 1.97 0.73
CA ASP A 139 -2.91 2.61 -0.13
C ASP A 139 -3.33 2.73 -1.60
N ASN A 140 -4.60 2.48 -1.92
CA ASN A 140 -5.14 2.60 -3.27
C ASN A 140 -6.38 3.51 -3.31
N PHE A 141 -6.51 4.29 -4.38
CA PHE A 141 -7.59 5.26 -4.53
C PHE A 141 -8.99 4.63 -4.63
N PRO A 142 -9.23 3.55 -5.40
CA PRO A 142 -10.56 2.95 -5.49
C PRO A 142 -11.13 2.60 -4.11
N THR A 143 -10.34 1.94 -3.25
CA THR A 143 -10.78 1.58 -1.90
C THR A 143 -11.07 2.82 -1.05
N ARG A 144 -10.24 3.87 -1.12
CA ARG A 144 -10.46 5.12 -0.37
C ARG A 144 -11.79 5.78 -0.70
N PHE A 145 -12.16 5.81 -1.99
CA PHE A 145 -13.44 6.37 -2.44
C PHE A 145 -14.61 5.46 -2.03
N LEU A 146 -14.49 4.14 -2.20
CA LEU A 146 -15.50 3.18 -1.75
C LEU A 146 -15.82 3.32 -0.25
N VAL A 147 -14.76 3.43 0.57
CA VAL A 147 -14.85 3.58 2.02
C VAL A 147 -15.49 4.90 2.39
N ASN A 148 -15.04 6.00 1.76
CA ASN A 148 -15.64 7.31 1.93
C ASN A 148 -17.15 7.28 1.65
N ASP A 149 -17.53 6.78 0.49
CA ASP A 149 -18.93 6.81 0.03
C ASP A 149 -19.80 5.89 0.91
N THR A 150 -19.25 4.76 1.37
CA THR A 150 -19.94 3.87 2.31
C THR A 150 -20.09 4.48 3.70
N CYS A 151 -19.06 5.12 4.24
CA CYS A 151 -19.15 5.82 5.53
C CYS A 151 -20.13 7.00 5.45
N ALA A 152 -20.11 7.77 4.36
CA ALA A 152 -21.05 8.87 4.13
C ALA A 152 -22.51 8.38 4.11
N ARG A 153 -22.78 7.26 3.43
CA ARG A 153 -24.11 6.64 3.37
C ARG A 153 -24.58 6.08 4.72
N LEU A 154 -23.68 5.50 5.49
CA LEU A 154 -23.97 4.96 6.84
C LEU A 154 -23.97 6.03 7.93
N GLY A 155 -23.55 7.26 7.61
CA GLY A 155 -23.44 8.37 8.56
C GLY A 155 -22.29 8.25 9.56
N LEU A 156 -21.30 7.42 9.26
CA LEU A 156 -20.16 7.14 10.13
C LEU A 156 -19.00 8.13 9.89
N PRO A 157 -18.27 8.54 10.94
CA PRO A 157 -17.03 9.26 10.78
C PRO A 157 -15.92 8.35 10.24
N LEU A 158 -15.14 8.89 9.32
CA LEU A 158 -14.00 8.27 8.67
C LEU A 158 -12.72 9.05 9.02
N VAL A 159 -11.79 8.41 9.71
CA VAL A 159 -10.42 8.91 9.90
C VAL A 159 -9.59 8.46 8.72
N TRP A 160 -9.22 9.40 7.86
CA TRP A 160 -8.51 9.14 6.62
C TRP A 160 -7.10 9.70 6.66
N ALA A 161 -6.15 8.97 6.08
CA ALA A 161 -4.83 9.50 5.82
C ALA A 161 -4.22 8.92 4.54
N SER A 162 -3.22 9.63 4.02
CA SER A 162 -2.41 9.19 2.91
C SER A 162 -0.95 9.55 3.17
N VAL A 163 -0.03 8.68 2.76
CA VAL A 163 1.41 8.91 2.81
C VAL A 163 1.98 8.57 1.45
N LEU A 164 2.89 9.41 0.97
CA LEU A 164 3.66 9.16 -0.25
C LEU A 164 5.05 9.74 -0.06
N ARG A 165 6.11 8.95 -0.23
CA ARG A 165 7.51 9.36 -0.01
C ARG A 165 7.72 9.95 1.39
N PHE A 166 7.79 11.27 1.50
CA PHE A 166 8.04 12.05 2.71
C PHE A 166 6.87 12.97 3.09
N ASP A 167 5.76 12.90 2.37
CA ASP A 167 4.59 13.75 2.57
C ASP A 167 3.43 12.92 3.09
N ALA A 168 2.63 13.53 3.96
CA ALA A 168 1.39 12.93 4.44
C ALA A 168 0.25 13.92 4.52
N GLN A 169 -0.96 13.39 4.39
CA GLN A 169 -2.20 14.11 4.60
C GLN A 169 -3.08 13.31 5.57
N LEU A 170 -3.79 14.00 6.45
CA LEU A 170 -4.71 13.39 7.39
C LEU A 170 -5.90 14.32 7.64
N SER A 171 -7.11 13.74 7.67
CA SER A 171 -8.33 14.46 7.97
C SER A 171 -9.36 13.53 8.63
N VAL A 172 -10.43 14.12 9.15
CA VAL A 172 -11.61 13.38 9.58
C VAL A 172 -12.77 13.79 8.71
N PHE A 173 -13.29 12.83 7.95
CA PHE A 173 -14.48 12.99 7.14
C PHE A 173 -15.71 12.54 7.93
N TRP A 174 -16.76 13.34 7.93
CA TRP A 174 -18.04 12.99 8.53
C TRP A 174 -19.12 13.73 7.74
N ALA A 175 -19.79 13.01 6.84
CA ALA A 175 -20.74 13.62 5.91
C ALA A 175 -22.00 14.13 6.63
N THR A 176 -22.44 13.42 7.66
CA THR A 176 -23.63 13.72 8.46
C THR A 176 -23.28 13.83 9.95
N PRO A 177 -22.54 14.87 10.37
CA PRO A 177 -22.21 15.03 11.77
C PRO A 177 -23.48 15.29 12.60
N PRO A 178 -23.48 15.00 13.93
CA PRO A 178 -24.67 15.10 14.76
C PRO A 178 -25.28 16.50 14.73
N GLU A 179 -26.60 16.56 14.71
CA GLU A 179 -27.33 17.84 14.75
C GLU A 179 -26.94 18.64 15.99
N GLY A 180 -26.74 19.95 15.83
CA GLY A 180 -26.30 20.82 16.92
C GLY A 180 -24.81 20.75 17.27
N SER A 181 -24.01 19.92 16.58
CA SER A 181 -22.54 19.90 16.75
C SER A 181 -21.84 21.17 16.27
N GLY A 182 -22.50 21.97 15.43
CA GLY A 182 -21.93 23.17 14.80
C GLY A 182 -20.88 22.86 13.73
N VAL A 183 -20.76 21.59 13.33
CA VAL A 183 -19.81 21.12 12.32
C VAL A 183 -20.53 20.97 10.97
N THR A 184 -20.00 21.57 9.92
CA THR A 184 -20.48 21.32 8.54
C THR A 184 -19.99 19.95 8.09
N GLY A 185 -20.88 19.15 7.49
CA GLY A 185 -20.52 17.86 6.92
C GLY A 185 -19.45 18.00 5.83
N VAL A 186 -18.42 17.15 5.91
CA VAL A 186 -17.30 17.08 4.96
C VAL A 186 -16.99 15.63 4.61
N HIS A 187 -16.54 15.38 3.39
CA HIS A 187 -16.13 14.05 2.92
C HIS A 187 -14.95 14.11 1.95
N LEU A 188 -14.35 12.96 1.62
CA LEU A 188 -13.18 12.87 0.74
C LEU A 188 -13.39 13.58 -0.59
N ARG A 189 -14.60 13.46 -1.17
CA ARG A 189 -14.94 14.12 -2.45
C ARG A 189 -14.97 15.66 -2.41
N ASP A 190 -15.00 16.28 -1.23
CA ASP A 190 -14.83 17.74 -1.12
C ASP A 190 -13.36 18.14 -1.31
N LEU A 191 -12.43 17.22 -1.01
CA LEU A 191 -10.99 17.39 -1.19
C LEU A 191 -10.54 16.89 -2.57
N PHE A 192 -11.02 15.73 -2.99
CA PHE A 192 -10.71 15.09 -4.28
C PHE A 192 -12.01 14.70 -4.98
N PRO A 193 -12.57 15.56 -5.86
CA PRO A 193 -13.90 15.36 -6.46
C PRO A 193 -14.08 14.02 -7.18
N THR A 194 -13.03 13.56 -7.87
CA THR A 194 -13.01 12.30 -8.61
C THR A 194 -11.73 11.54 -8.28
N PRO A 195 -11.76 10.19 -8.32
CA PRO A 195 -10.55 9.40 -8.22
C PRO A 195 -9.59 9.72 -9.37
N PRO A 196 -8.27 9.71 -9.13
CA PRO A 196 -7.29 9.81 -10.21
C PRO A 196 -7.40 8.60 -11.15
N ALA A 197 -6.95 8.77 -12.40
CA ALA A 197 -6.89 7.66 -13.34
C ALA A 197 -5.91 6.57 -12.85
N GLU A 198 -6.13 5.31 -13.25
CA GLU A 198 -5.19 4.24 -12.91
C GLU A 198 -3.79 4.58 -13.44
N GLY A 199 -2.78 4.46 -12.58
CA GLY A 199 -1.39 4.80 -12.91
C GLY A 199 -1.01 6.28 -12.75
N GLU A 200 -1.96 7.22 -12.63
CA GLU A 200 -1.66 8.66 -12.53
C GLU A 200 -0.87 9.01 -11.25
N VAL A 201 -1.14 8.30 -10.15
CA VAL A 201 -0.45 8.49 -8.88
C VAL A 201 0.17 7.16 -8.43
N PRO A 202 1.50 7.12 -8.18
CA PRO A 202 2.15 5.90 -7.72
C PRO A 202 1.76 5.57 -6.28
N ASN A 203 1.68 4.28 -5.95
CA ASN A 203 1.47 3.82 -4.58
C ASN A 203 2.80 3.80 -3.78
N CYS A 204 2.71 3.47 -2.50
CA CYS A 204 3.89 3.40 -1.60
C CYS A 204 4.94 2.37 -2.04
N ALA A 205 4.52 1.26 -2.67
CA ALA A 205 5.43 0.21 -3.13
C ALA A 205 6.31 0.69 -4.29
N ASP A 206 5.78 1.60 -5.11
CA ASP A 206 6.45 2.08 -6.32
C ASP A 206 7.23 3.38 -6.07
N ALA A 207 6.63 4.32 -5.35
CA ALA A 207 7.26 5.61 -5.08
C ALA A 207 8.26 5.58 -3.92
N GLY A 208 8.24 4.51 -3.13
CA GLY A 208 8.90 4.44 -1.83
C GLY A 208 8.14 5.21 -0.74
N VAL A 209 8.39 4.83 0.52
CA VAL A 209 7.76 5.48 1.69
C VAL A 209 8.65 5.38 2.93
N LEU A 210 8.76 6.49 3.66
CA LEU A 210 9.46 6.54 4.93
C LEU A 210 8.63 5.84 6.03
N GLY A 211 9.08 4.69 6.53
CA GLY A 211 8.36 3.93 7.57
C GLY A 211 8.10 4.73 8.86
N ALA A 212 9.04 5.57 9.27
CA ALA A 212 8.86 6.45 10.43
C ALA A 212 7.71 7.47 10.25
N LEU A 213 7.45 7.90 9.01
CA LEU A 213 6.31 8.77 8.71
C LEU A 213 4.99 8.00 8.81
N CYS A 214 4.95 6.75 8.35
CA CYS A 214 3.80 5.87 8.54
C CYS A 214 3.46 5.71 10.02
N GLY A 215 4.48 5.47 10.85
CA GLY A 215 4.36 5.42 12.32
C GLY A 215 3.74 6.69 12.91
N GLN A 216 4.23 7.87 12.51
CA GLN A 216 3.69 9.16 12.97
C GLN A 216 2.22 9.33 12.56
N VAL A 217 1.90 9.10 11.30
CA VAL A 217 0.57 9.36 10.74
C VAL A 217 -0.47 8.40 11.32
N GLY A 218 -0.19 7.10 11.40
CA GLY A 218 -1.16 6.19 12.01
C GLY A 218 -1.34 6.40 13.52
N SER A 219 -0.33 6.91 14.23
CA SER A 219 -0.49 7.37 15.62
C SER A 219 -1.43 8.60 15.72
N LEU A 220 -1.33 9.51 14.74
CA LEU A 220 -2.26 10.64 14.63
C LEU A 220 -3.68 10.17 14.29
N MET A 221 -3.83 9.15 13.42
CA MET A 221 -5.14 8.54 13.14
C MET A 221 -5.78 7.99 14.41
N ALA A 222 -5.03 7.21 15.21
CA ALA A 222 -5.51 6.72 16.51
C ALA A 222 -5.89 7.86 17.47
N THR A 223 -5.13 8.96 17.45
CA THR A 223 -5.45 10.15 18.25
C THR A 223 -6.76 10.80 17.82
N GLU A 224 -7.03 10.95 16.52
CA GLU A 224 -8.31 11.44 16.02
C GLU A 224 -9.46 10.52 16.42
N THR A 225 -9.28 9.21 16.29
CA THR A 225 -10.27 8.20 16.70
C THR A 225 -10.61 8.29 18.19
N ILE A 226 -9.60 8.44 19.07
CA ILE A 226 -9.83 8.62 20.51
C ILE A 226 -10.62 9.90 20.79
N LYS A 227 -10.29 11.01 20.11
CA LYS A 227 -11.03 12.27 20.25
C LYS A 227 -12.51 12.10 19.87
N LEU A 228 -12.77 11.41 18.75
CA LEU A 228 -14.12 11.11 18.28
C LEU A 228 -14.92 10.28 19.30
N ILE A 229 -14.37 9.14 19.73
CA ILE A 229 -15.03 8.22 20.67
C ILE A 229 -15.40 8.93 21.97
N THR A 230 -14.48 9.72 22.49
CA THR A 230 -14.57 10.28 23.85
C THR A 230 -15.20 11.68 23.90
N GLY A 231 -15.32 12.35 22.75
CA GLY A 231 -15.85 13.71 22.63
C GLY A 231 -14.88 14.79 23.13
N ILE A 232 -13.57 14.53 23.10
CA ILE A 232 -12.56 15.47 23.63
C ILE A 232 -11.82 16.22 22.53
N GLY A 233 -11.27 17.38 22.91
CA GLY A 233 -10.39 18.15 22.03
C GLY A 233 -11.11 18.74 20.82
N SER A 234 -10.44 18.73 19.67
CA SER A 234 -11.02 19.21 18.40
C SER A 234 -10.51 18.32 17.27
N PRO A 235 -11.34 17.38 16.78
CA PRO A 235 -11.01 16.54 15.63
C PRO A 235 -10.69 17.36 14.38
N LEU A 236 -10.00 16.76 13.42
CA LEU A 236 -9.64 17.37 12.13
C LEU A 236 -10.81 17.42 11.14
N ILE A 237 -12.04 17.53 11.63
CA ILE A 237 -13.21 17.74 10.76
C ILE A 237 -13.14 19.16 10.19
N GLY A 238 -13.28 19.27 8.87
CA GLY A 238 -13.16 20.53 8.14
C GLY A 238 -11.73 21.07 8.02
N ARG A 239 -10.73 20.22 8.26
CA ARG A 239 -9.30 20.58 8.16
C ARG A 239 -8.49 19.41 7.61
N VAL A 240 -7.51 19.70 6.76
CA VAL A 240 -6.52 18.73 6.31
C VAL A 240 -5.20 19.06 6.98
N LEU A 241 -4.69 18.13 7.78
CA LEU A 241 -3.33 18.19 8.29
C LEU A 241 -2.39 17.72 7.17
N VAL A 242 -1.44 18.57 6.79
CA VAL A 242 -0.36 18.29 5.84
C VAL A 242 0.95 18.20 6.60
N ILE A 243 1.67 17.11 6.39
CA ILE A 243 2.95 16.82 7.03
C ILE A 243 4.01 16.70 5.95
N ASP A 244 5.08 17.47 6.08
CA ASP A 244 6.30 17.37 5.29
C ASP A 244 7.40 16.90 6.24
N ALA A 245 7.77 15.62 6.11
CA ALA A 245 8.71 14.99 7.01
C ALA A 245 10.17 15.43 6.79
N LEU A 246 10.52 15.88 5.58
CA LEU A 246 11.88 16.34 5.28
C LEU A 246 12.23 17.63 6.00
N SER A 247 11.26 18.55 6.06
CA SER A 247 11.41 19.83 6.78
C SER A 247 10.89 19.80 8.22
N GLY A 248 10.21 18.71 8.62
CA GLY A 248 9.56 18.60 9.93
C GLY A 248 8.38 19.56 10.11
N ARG A 249 7.71 19.93 9.01
CA ARG A 249 6.63 20.93 9.02
C ARG A 249 5.26 20.26 9.09
N PHE A 250 4.40 20.83 9.92
CA PHE A 250 2.99 20.49 10.03
C PHE A 250 2.18 21.74 9.68
N SER A 251 1.17 21.61 8.83
CA SER A 251 0.32 22.73 8.41
C SER A 251 -1.13 22.26 8.29
N GLU A 252 -2.07 23.09 8.71
CA GLU A 252 -3.50 22.80 8.57
C GLU A 252 -4.08 23.65 7.44
N ILE A 253 -4.78 23.01 6.52
CA ILE A 253 -5.51 23.65 5.44
C ILE A 253 -7.01 23.54 5.74
N PRO A 254 -7.78 24.64 5.74
CA PRO A 254 -9.23 24.57 5.88
C PRO A 254 -9.86 23.77 4.74
N LEU A 255 -10.73 22.82 5.07
CA LEU A 255 -11.56 22.07 4.13
C LEU A 255 -13.00 22.53 4.28
N LEU A 256 -13.55 23.08 3.20
CA LEU A 256 -14.94 23.54 3.17
C LEU A 256 -15.78 22.47 2.49
N GLY A 257 -16.61 21.77 3.29
CA GLY A 257 -17.56 20.83 2.75
C GLY A 257 -18.75 21.51 2.10
N THR A 258 -19.37 20.80 1.17
CA THR A 258 -20.64 21.23 0.56
C THR A 258 -21.86 20.92 1.44
N GLY A 259 -21.67 20.17 2.55
CA GLY A 259 -22.74 19.75 3.44
C GLY A 259 -23.70 18.72 2.82
N ARG A 260 -23.33 18.11 1.70
CA ARG A 260 -24.08 17.07 1.00
C ARG A 260 -23.15 15.90 0.74
N ALA A 261 -23.63 14.66 0.91
CA ALA A 261 -22.89 13.51 0.43
C ALA A 261 -22.88 13.52 -1.11
N ALA A 262 -21.69 13.56 -1.72
CA ALA A 262 -21.54 13.31 -3.15
C ALA A 262 -21.71 11.81 -3.42
N GLU A 263 -22.53 11.46 -4.42
CA GLU A 263 -22.75 10.08 -4.84
C GLU A 263 -21.73 9.68 -5.92
N PRO A 264 -21.29 8.40 -5.95
CA PRO A 264 -20.43 7.91 -7.02
C PRO A 264 -21.11 8.04 -8.39
N THR A 265 -20.30 8.35 -9.40
CA THR A 265 -20.80 8.45 -10.78
C THR A 265 -21.04 7.06 -11.37
N ALA A 266 -21.90 6.97 -12.39
CA ALA A 266 -22.17 5.71 -13.08
C ALA A 266 -20.91 5.06 -13.68
N ALA A 267 -19.92 5.86 -14.09
CA ALA A 267 -18.63 5.37 -14.59
C ALA A 267 -17.77 4.76 -13.48
N GLU A 268 -17.77 5.35 -12.28
CA GLU A 268 -17.06 4.83 -11.11
C GLU A 268 -17.66 3.48 -10.67
N ILE A 269 -18.99 3.38 -10.61
CA ILE A 269 -19.69 2.13 -10.29
C ILE A 269 -19.35 1.02 -11.31
N ALA A 270 -19.29 1.37 -12.60
CA ALA A 270 -18.92 0.42 -13.65
C ALA A 270 -17.45 -0.05 -13.53
N ALA A 271 -16.53 0.86 -13.21
CA ALA A 271 -15.12 0.54 -12.99
C ALA A 271 -14.93 -0.37 -11.77
N GLU A 272 -15.64 -0.12 -10.66
CA GLU A 272 -15.61 -1.00 -9.48
C GLU A 272 -16.12 -2.42 -9.78
N ILE A 273 -17.23 -2.53 -10.51
CA ILE A 273 -17.77 -3.84 -10.94
C ILE A 273 -16.76 -4.57 -11.83
N ALA A 274 -16.10 -3.86 -12.74
CA ALA A 274 -15.06 -4.42 -13.59
C ALA A 274 -13.85 -4.89 -12.77
N GLN A 275 -13.41 -4.10 -11.78
CA GLN A 275 -12.26 -4.42 -10.92
C GLN A 275 -12.54 -5.62 -10.01
N ALA A 276 -13.76 -5.73 -9.46
CA ALA A 276 -14.22 -6.90 -8.72
C ALA A 276 -14.36 -8.15 -9.60
N SER A 277 -14.50 -7.97 -10.92
CA SER A 277 -14.63 -9.03 -11.92
C SER A 277 -13.33 -9.35 -12.67
N MET A 278 -12.22 -8.65 -12.41
CA MET A 278 -10.95 -8.94 -13.07
C MET A 278 -10.41 -10.28 -12.57
N ALA A 279 -10.43 -11.26 -13.47
CA ALA A 279 -9.77 -12.55 -13.29
C ALA A 279 -8.30 -12.34 -12.88
N SER A 280 -7.82 -13.19 -11.97
CA SER A 280 -6.42 -13.21 -11.53
C SER A 280 -5.49 -13.10 -12.74
N THR A 281 -4.58 -12.12 -12.71
CA THR A 281 -3.51 -12.06 -13.70
C THR A 281 -2.84 -13.43 -13.77
N PRO A 282 -2.69 -14.05 -14.95
CA PRO A 282 -1.97 -15.30 -15.09
C PRO A 282 -0.59 -15.21 -14.44
N GLU A 283 -0.25 -16.20 -13.64
CA GLU A 283 1.01 -16.27 -12.91
C GLU A 283 1.90 -17.37 -13.46
N VAL A 284 3.21 -17.12 -13.46
CA VAL A 284 4.24 -18.09 -13.81
C VAL A 284 5.17 -18.21 -12.61
N SER A 285 5.43 -19.44 -12.15
CA SER A 285 6.36 -19.67 -11.05
C SER A 285 7.83 -19.56 -11.51
N SER A 286 8.77 -19.29 -10.60
CA SER A 286 10.20 -19.27 -10.95
C SER A 286 10.72 -20.62 -11.48
N ALA A 287 10.15 -21.75 -11.02
CA ALA A 287 10.50 -23.07 -11.52
C ALA A 287 10.02 -23.27 -12.97
N GLU A 288 8.79 -22.84 -13.27
CA GLU A 288 8.26 -22.86 -14.63
C GLU A 288 9.06 -21.94 -15.57
N LEU A 289 9.47 -20.76 -15.08
CA LEU A 289 10.31 -19.86 -15.86
C LEU A 289 11.66 -20.49 -16.22
N VAL A 290 12.27 -21.29 -15.34
CA VAL A 290 13.49 -22.05 -15.66
C VAL A 290 13.26 -23.01 -16.83
N ASP A 291 12.17 -23.78 -16.80
CA ASP A 291 11.83 -24.72 -17.87
C ASP A 291 11.56 -24.00 -19.19
N ARG A 292 10.83 -22.87 -19.13
CA ARG A 292 10.54 -22.05 -20.30
C ARG A 292 11.80 -21.42 -20.90
N LEU A 293 12.73 -20.91 -20.08
CA LEU A 293 14.02 -20.39 -20.57
C LEU A 293 14.85 -21.48 -21.26
N ALA A 294 14.83 -22.71 -20.72
CA ALA A 294 15.49 -23.85 -21.37
C ALA A 294 14.82 -24.20 -22.72
N ALA A 295 13.49 -24.21 -22.77
CA ALA A 295 12.73 -24.48 -23.98
C ALA A 295 12.91 -23.39 -25.06
N GLN A 296 12.96 -22.12 -24.67
CA GLN A 296 13.23 -20.99 -25.56
C GLN A 296 14.60 -21.11 -26.21
N SER A 297 15.57 -21.55 -25.43
CA SER A 297 16.95 -21.73 -25.88
C SER A 297 17.14 -22.92 -26.81
N ALA A 298 16.28 -23.94 -26.66
CA ALA A 298 16.14 -25.03 -27.61
C ALA A 298 15.33 -24.65 -28.87
N GLY A 299 14.80 -23.41 -28.95
CA GLY A 299 13.98 -22.93 -30.06
C GLY A 299 12.54 -23.46 -30.06
N THR A 300 12.05 -23.93 -28.91
CA THR A 300 10.73 -24.58 -28.76
C THR A 300 9.71 -23.75 -27.98
N ASP A 301 10.12 -22.60 -27.44
CA ASP A 301 9.24 -21.61 -26.78
C ASP A 301 9.67 -20.19 -27.21
N SER A 302 8.77 -19.21 -27.12
CA SER A 302 9.04 -17.82 -27.46
C SER A 302 8.26 -16.90 -26.53
N PHE A 303 8.98 -16.12 -25.73
CA PHE A 303 8.43 -15.13 -24.81
C PHE A 303 9.49 -14.06 -24.50
N LEU A 304 9.07 -12.99 -23.84
CA LEU A 304 9.97 -11.97 -23.31
C LEU A 304 9.82 -11.84 -21.81
N VAL A 305 10.95 -11.84 -21.09
CA VAL A 305 10.99 -11.48 -19.67
C VAL A 305 11.14 -9.96 -19.57
N VAL A 306 10.22 -9.32 -18.85
CA VAL A 306 10.21 -7.87 -18.64
C VAL A 306 10.48 -7.57 -17.17
N ASP A 307 11.56 -6.86 -16.90
CA ASP A 307 11.92 -6.42 -15.56
C ASP A 307 11.45 -4.98 -15.36
N VAL A 308 10.55 -4.75 -14.40
CA VAL A 308 9.98 -3.42 -14.14
C VAL A 308 10.57 -2.71 -12.92
N ARG A 309 11.74 -3.17 -12.46
CA ARG A 309 12.49 -2.55 -11.37
C ARG A 309 13.28 -1.33 -11.83
N GLU A 310 13.89 -0.63 -10.87
CA GLU A 310 14.78 0.49 -11.15
C GLU A 310 16.13 0.02 -11.74
N PRO A 311 16.84 0.87 -12.53
CA PRO A 311 18.12 0.50 -13.13
C PRO A 311 19.18 0.02 -12.14
N SER A 312 19.19 0.55 -10.91
CA SER A 312 20.10 0.09 -9.86
C SER A 312 19.76 -1.33 -9.38
N GLU A 313 18.48 -1.66 -9.20
CA GLU A 313 18.05 -3.00 -8.81
C GLU A 313 18.37 -4.03 -9.91
N PHE A 314 18.23 -3.66 -11.19
CA PHE A 314 18.56 -4.50 -12.34
C PHE A 314 20.07 -4.77 -12.48
N ALA A 315 20.89 -3.77 -12.14
CA ALA A 315 22.35 -3.90 -12.19
C ALA A 315 22.89 -4.82 -11.08
N GLU A 316 22.19 -4.93 -9.95
CA GLU A 316 22.56 -5.80 -8.83
C GLU A 316 22.28 -7.28 -9.10
N SER A 317 21.13 -7.60 -9.70
CA SER A 317 20.75 -8.96 -10.12
C SER A 317 19.72 -8.85 -11.24
N SER A 318 19.70 -9.79 -12.17
CA SER A 318 18.68 -9.86 -13.24
C SER A 318 18.48 -11.29 -13.72
N ILE A 319 17.28 -11.55 -14.25
CA ILE A 319 16.96 -12.82 -14.92
C ILE A 319 17.62 -12.78 -16.31
N PRO A 320 18.25 -13.86 -16.79
CA PRO A 320 18.85 -13.88 -18.12
C PRO A 320 17.84 -13.51 -19.21
N MET A 321 18.31 -12.69 -20.17
CA MET A 321 17.50 -12.17 -21.29
C MET A 321 16.35 -11.24 -20.86
N ALA A 322 16.26 -10.88 -19.57
CA ALA A 322 15.28 -9.91 -19.12
C ALA A 322 15.57 -8.54 -19.71
N ARG A 323 14.50 -7.90 -20.15
CA ARG A 323 14.52 -6.54 -20.65
C ARG A 323 14.05 -5.59 -19.56
N LEU A 324 14.93 -4.67 -19.17
CA LEU A 324 14.59 -3.61 -18.23
C LEU A 324 13.62 -2.61 -18.87
N LEU A 325 12.48 -2.41 -18.22
CA LEU A 325 11.46 -1.39 -18.50
C LEU A 325 10.95 -0.83 -17.18
N PRO A 326 11.63 0.16 -16.58
CA PRO A 326 11.27 0.67 -15.26
C PRO A 326 9.80 1.08 -15.19
N ILE A 327 9.10 0.67 -14.13
CA ILE A 327 7.63 0.84 -14.06
C ILE A 327 7.20 2.31 -14.17
N GLY A 328 7.98 3.26 -13.64
CA GLY A 328 7.69 4.69 -13.77
C GLY A 328 7.64 5.14 -15.24
N GLU A 329 8.64 4.76 -16.04
CA GLU A 329 8.69 5.08 -17.47
C GLU A 329 7.60 4.37 -18.28
N LEU A 330 7.18 3.18 -17.84
CA LEU A 330 6.08 2.43 -18.43
C LEU A 330 4.74 3.14 -18.19
N LEU A 331 4.46 3.53 -16.95
CA LEU A 331 3.19 4.14 -16.54
C LEU A 331 3.05 5.59 -16.99
N ASP A 332 4.15 6.34 -17.10
CA ASP A 332 4.15 7.71 -17.64
C ASP A 332 3.89 7.75 -19.17
N GLY A 333 3.63 6.61 -19.79
CA GLY A 333 3.31 6.47 -21.21
C GLY A 333 4.51 6.63 -22.15
N GLY A 334 5.69 7.00 -21.64
CA GLY A 334 6.91 7.20 -22.43
C GLY A 334 7.29 5.96 -23.26
N ILE A 335 7.26 4.78 -22.63
CA ILE A 335 7.56 3.49 -23.26
C ILE A 335 6.40 2.96 -24.14
N LEU A 336 5.16 3.39 -23.88
CA LEU A 336 3.95 2.92 -24.59
C LEU A 336 3.52 3.83 -25.76
N THR A 337 4.27 4.91 -26.04
CA THR A 337 4.12 5.73 -27.26
C THR A 337 4.43 4.92 -28.53
N ASP A 338 4.00 5.40 -29.70
CA ASP A 338 4.32 4.77 -31.01
C ASP A 338 5.83 4.52 -31.23
N SER A 339 6.68 5.36 -30.62
CA SER A 339 8.15 5.27 -30.65
C SER A 339 8.72 4.17 -29.73
N GLY A 340 8.05 3.89 -28.60
CA GLY A 340 8.43 2.85 -27.64
C GLY A 340 7.80 1.48 -27.94
N ARG A 341 6.59 1.46 -28.54
CA ARG A 341 5.94 0.26 -29.11
C ARG A 341 6.83 -0.50 -30.08
N ALA A 342 7.64 0.20 -30.87
CA ALA A 342 8.57 -0.42 -31.83
C ALA A 342 9.57 -1.37 -31.17
N ALA A 343 9.69 -1.33 -29.84
CA ALA A 343 10.66 -2.09 -29.10
C ALA A 343 10.07 -3.38 -28.48
N LEU A 344 8.76 -3.48 -28.23
CA LEU A 344 8.13 -4.68 -27.65
C LEU A 344 7.18 -5.35 -28.65
N PRO A 345 7.46 -6.58 -29.10
CA PRO A 345 6.56 -7.28 -30.01
C PRO A 345 5.22 -7.58 -29.32
N THR A 346 4.13 -7.04 -29.87
CA THR A 346 2.76 -7.18 -29.32
C THR A 346 2.21 -8.61 -29.39
N ASP A 347 2.79 -9.43 -30.26
CA ASP A 347 2.38 -10.81 -30.54
C ASP A 347 3.22 -11.84 -29.78
N THR A 348 4.08 -11.39 -28.85
CA THR A 348 4.95 -12.26 -28.04
C THR A 348 4.46 -12.29 -26.60
N PRO A 349 4.29 -13.47 -25.99
CA PRO A 349 3.96 -13.60 -24.57
C PRO A 349 4.96 -12.85 -23.68
N LEU A 350 4.45 -12.09 -22.72
CA LEU A 350 5.26 -11.33 -21.76
C LEU A 350 5.19 -11.96 -20.38
N ILE A 351 6.35 -12.14 -19.75
CA ILE A 351 6.46 -12.51 -18.33
C ILE A 351 7.06 -11.32 -17.60
N VAL A 352 6.22 -10.60 -16.85
CA VAL A 352 6.60 -9.40 -16.13
C VAL A 352 7.03 -9.75 -14.72
N HIS A 353 8.15 -9.21 -14.26
CA HIS A 353 8.59 -9.38 -12.89
C HIS A 353 9.11 -8.07 -12.30
N CYS A 354 9.10 -8.02 -10.98
CA CYS A 354 9.72 -6.95 -10.22
C CYS A 354 10.53 -7.55 -9.07
N HIS A 355 10.65 -6.85 -7.94
CA HIS A 355 11.34 -7.39 -6.77
C HIS A 355 10.59 -8.57 -6.12
N ALA A 356 9.28 -8.43 -5.85
CA ALA A 356 8.49 -9.43 -5.12
C ALA A 356 7.08 -9.70 -5.69
N GLY A 357 6.72 -9.15 -6.85
CA GLY A 357 5.44 -9.39 -7.56
C GLY A 357 4.48 -8.20 -7.63
N GLY A 358 4.44 -7.32 -6.61
CA GLY A 358 3.46 -6.22 -6.55
C GLY A 358 3.50 -5.24 -7.74
N ARG A 359 4.68 -4.69 -8.06
CA ARG A 359 4.89 -3.81 -9.24
C ARG A 359 4.55 -4.51 -10.56
N ALA A 360 4.82 -5.81 -10.66
CA ALA A 360 4.65 -6.56 -11.90
C ALA A 360 3.17 -6.70 -12.30
N ALA A 361 2.25 -6.84 -11.33
CA ALA A 361 0.81 -6.88 -11.61
C ALA A 361 0.30 -5.56 -12.24
N ARG A 362 0.77 -4.42 -11.73
CA ARG A 362 0.41 -3.09 -12.28
C ARG A 362 0.96 -2.90 -13.69
N ALA A 363 2.21 -3.25 -13.91
CA ALA A 363 2.81 -3.22 -15.23
C ALA A 363 2.10 -4.16 -16.21
N ALA A 364 1.68 -5.34 -15.76
CA ALA A 364 0.93 -6.28 -16.57
C ALA A 364 -0.43 -5.73 -17.01
N ASN A 365 -1.14 -5.03 -16.13
CA ASN A 365 -2.39 -4.35 -16.49
C ASN A 365 -2.17 -3.24 -17.51
N ALA A 366 -1.19 -2.36 -17.29
CA ALA A 366 -0.86 -1.28 -18.22
C ALA A 366 -0.47 -1.81 -19.62
N LEU A 367 0.27 -2.92 -19.67
CA LEU A 367 0.59 -3.60 -20.93
C LEU A 367 -0.70 -4.15 -21.60
N ARG A 368 -1.62 -4.76 -20.86
CA ARG A 368 -2.88 -5.24 -21.44
C ARG A 368 -3.73 -4.11 -22.01
N GLU A 369 -3.83 -3.00 -21.29
CA GLU A 369 -4.52 -1.79 -21.76
C GLU A 369 -3.87 -1.21 -23.03
N ALA A 370 -2.55 -1.32 -23.14
CA ALA A 370 -1.83 -0.94 -24.34
C ALA A 370 -2.00 -1.90 -25.53
N GLY A 371 -2.69 -3.03 -25.35
CA GLY A 371 -3.04 -4.00 -26.38
C GLY A 371 -2.20 -5.28 -26.39
N PHE A 372 -1.38 -5.53 -25.37
CA PHE A 372 -0.68 -6.80 -25.20
C PHE A 372 -1.66 -7.87 -24.70
N THR A 373 -1.82 -8.96 -25.44
CA THR A 373 -2.90 -9.93 -25.18
C THR A 373 -2.48 -11.10 -24.29
N ASP A 374 -1.18 -11.41 -24.22
CA ASP A 374 -0.62 -12.49 -23.42
C ASP A 374 0.45 -11.94 -22.47
N VAL A 375 0.02 -11.62 -21.25
CA VAL A 375 0.86 -11.05 -20.19
C VAL A 375 0.66 -11.85 -18.92
N SER A 376 1.74 -12.35 -18.34
CA SER A 376 1.78 -13.09 -17.08
C SER A 376 2.73 -12.43 -16.09
N VAL A 377 2.57 -12.71 -14.80
CA VAL A 377 3.45 -12.19 -13.73
C VAL A 377 4.28 -13.31 -13.14
N LEU A 378 5.58 -13.05 -12.93
CA LEU A 378 6.46 -13.97 -12.21
C LEU A 378 6.14 -13.96 -10.70
N THR A 379 5.62 -15.06 -10.18
CA THR A 379 5.34 -15.24 -8.75
C THR A 379 6.63 -15.09 -7.93
N GLY A 380 6.60 -14.25 -6.90
CA GLY A 380 7.75 -14.02 -6.00
C GLY A 380 8.88 -13.14 -6.57
N GLY A 381 8.77 -12.69 -7.83
CA GLY A 381 9.71 -11.75 -8.45
C GLY A 381 11.16 -12.22 -8.49
N ILE A 382 12.10 -11.27 -8.42
CA ILE A 382 13.55 -11.56 -8.44
C ILE A 382 14.01 -12.29 -7.17
N LEU A 383 13.33 -12.11 -6.03
CA LEU A 383 13.71 -12.80 -4.78
C LEU A 383 13.57 -14.32 -4.92
N ALA A 384 12.43 -14.78 -5.43
CA ALA A 384 12.21 -16.21 -5.68
C ALA A 384 13.16 -16.77 -6.74
N TRP A 385 13.57 -15.95 -7.71
CA TRP A 385 14.59 -16.32 -8.68
C TRP A 385 15.97 -16.47 -8.03
N ASP A 386 16.40 -15.50 -7.22
CA ASP A 386 17.68 -15.52 -6.52
C ASP A 386 17.81 -16.70 -5.55
N ASP A 387 16.70 -17.13 -4.92
CA ASP A 387 16.65 -18.36 -4.13
C ASP A 387 16.99 -19.61 -4.95
N LEU A 388 16.47 -19.69 -6.19
CA LEU A 388 16.81 -20.78 -7.11
C LEU A 388 18.25 -20.70 -7.61
N VAL A 389 18.77 -19.50 -7.86
CA VAL A 389 20.17 -19.28 -8.22
C VAL A 389 21.09 -19.76 -7.10
N THR A 390 20.80 -19.36 -5.86
CA THR A 390 21.55 -19.76 -4.67
C THR A 390 21.52 -21.28 -4.46
N ALA A 391 20.39 -21.92 -4.77
CA ALA A 391 20.24 -23.38 -4.74
C ALA A 391 20.89 -24.10 -5.94
N GLY A 392 21.49 -23.39 -6.89
CA GLY A 392 22.09 -23.97 -8.11
C GLY A 392 21.06 -24.53 -9.10
N ARG A 393 19.79 -24.12 -8.99
CA ARG A 393 18.66 -24.58 -9.82
C ARG A 393 18.25 -23.58 -10.90
N ALA A 394 18.76 -22.35 -10.85
CA ALA A 394 18.56 -21.33 -11.87
C ALA A 394 19.89 -20.66 -12.25
N PRO A 395 20.01 -20.14 -13.49
CA PRO A 395 21.19 -19.39 -13.92
C PRO A 395 21.27 -18.01 -13.27
N GLY A 396 22.42 -17.67 -12.70
CA GLY A 396 22.72 -16.36 -12.10
C GLY A 396 23.61 -15.47 -12.98
N PHE A 397 23.96 -14.30 -12.44
CA PHE A 397 24.82 -13.30 -13.07
C PHE A 397 26.16 -13.94 -13.54
N GLY A 398 26.54 -13.72 -14.80
CA GLY A 398 27.75 -14.30 -15.40
C GLY A 398 27.65 -15.75 -15.89
N SER A 399 26.45 -16.34 -15.90
CA SER A 399 26.22 -17.67 -16.49
C SER A 399 26.36 -17.66 -18.03
N ARG A 400 26.57 -18.84 -18.64
CA ARG A 400 26.70 -19.04 -20.11
C ARG A 400 25.56 -18.42 -20.94
N TRP A 401 24.43 -18.11 -20.31
CA TRP A 401 23.24 -17.49 -20.90
C TRP A 401 23.39 -15.98 -21.14
N ALA A 402 24.26 -15.29 -20.41
CA ALA A 402 24.51 -13.85 -20.58
C ALA A 402 25.22 -13.51 -21.91
N ALA A 403 25.73 -14.50 -22.63
CA ALA A 403 26.53 -14.31 -23.85
C ALA A 403 25.73 -14.39 -25.16
N LEU A 404 24.39 -14.47 -25.10
CA LEU A 404 23.52 -14.55 -26.29
C LEU A 404 22.89 -13.17 -26.59
N GLU A 405 23.69 -12.22 -27.06
CA GLU A 405 23.14 -11.03 -27.75
C GLU A 405 22.78 -11.38 -29.21
N PRO A 406 21.72 -10.78 -29.80
CA PRO A 406 21.43 -10.97 -31.22
C PRO A 406 22.52 -10.30 -32.06
N ALA A 407 23.11 -11.06 -32.97
CA ALA A 407 24.17 -10.59 -33.87
C ALA A 407 23.77 -9.30 -34.61
N ALA A 408 24.36 -8.18 -34.21
CA ALA A 408 24.28 -6.94 -34.94
C ALA A 408 24.93 -7.09 -36.32
N THR A 409 24.18 -6.70 -37.35
CA THR A 409 24.56 -6.70 -38.75
C THR A 409 25.82 -5.87 -39.04
N GLY A 410 26.88 -6.55 -39.50
CA GLY A 410 27.68 -6.14 -40.67
C GLY A 410 28.51 -4.84 -40.65
N ARG A 411 29.82 -5.01 -40.42
CA ARG A 411 30.99 -4.42 -41.12
C ARG A 411 31.16 -2.88 -41.16
N HIS A 412 32.25 -2.41 -40.54
CA HIS A 412 33.51 -2.17 -41.27
C HIS A 412 34.69 -2.10 -40.29
N GLY A 413 35.69 -2.96 -40.48
CA GLY A 413 36.97 -2.87 -39.78
C GLY A 413 37.90 -1.85 -40.42
N LEU A 414 38.85 -1.36 -39.62
CA LEU A 414 40.22 -0.93 -39.93
C LEU A 414 40.89 -0.80 -38.55
N ALA A 415 41.70 -1.78 -38.15
CA ALA A 415 43.15 -1.83 -38.32
C ALA A 415 43.84 -1.45 -37.01
N ARG A 416 44.57 -2.43 -36.47
CA ARG A 416 45.52 -2.31 -35.36
C ARG A 416 46.62 -1.34 -35.74
N ASP A 417 47.02 -0.50 -34.80
CA ASP A 417 48.41 -0.08 -34.67
C ASP A 417 48.81 -0.20 -33.20
N ASP A 418 49.77 -1.08 -32.96
CA ASP A 418 50.54 -1.22 -31.74
C ASP A 418 51.48 -0.02 -31.59
N ALA A 419 51.52 0.58 -30.40
CA ALA A 419 52.68 1.33 -29.94
C ALA A 419 52.79 1.26 -28.42
N ASP A 420 53.70 0.39 -27.98
CA ASP A 420 54.40 0.44 -26.70
C ASP A 420 54.90 1.87 -26.38
N SER A 421 54.73 2.32 -25.14
CA SER A 421 55.88 2.71 -24.29
C SER A 421 55.45 3.23 -22.91
N ALA A 422 55.84 2.45 -21.89
CA ALA A 422 56.55 2.86 -20.68
C ALA A 422 56.12 4.08 -19.84
N SER A 423 55.91 3.76 -18.54
CA SER A 423 56.39 4.48 -17.34
C SER A 423 55.88 5.90 -17.07
N GLN A 424 55.20 6.09 -15.94
CA GLN A 424 55.85 6.46 -14.66
C GLN A 424 54.82 6.57 -13.53
N SER A 425 55.25 6.07 -12.38
CA SER A 425 54.71 6.32 -11.06
C SER A 425 54.77 7.80 -10.69
N GLU A 426 53.73 8.33 -10.06
CA GLU A 426 53.89 9.27 -8.94
C GLU A 426 52.63 9.32 -8.08
N SER A 427 52.82 8.90 -6.82
CA SER A 427 51.98 9.25 -5.67
C SER A 427 51.96 10.76 -5.46
N LEU A 428 50.83 11.32 -4.99
CA LEU A 428 50.79 12.21 -3.83
C LEU A 428 49.35 12.63 -3.48
N ASP A 429 49.09 12.60 -2.18
CA ASP A 429 47.91 13.05 -1.46
C ASP A 429 47.29 14.37 -1.93
N ARG A 430 45.96 14.41 -1.94
CA ARG A 430 45.14 15.34 -1.12
C ARG A 430 43.67 14.96 -1.09
#